data_AF-A0A183V4V4-F1
#
_entry.id   AF-A0A183V4V4-F1
#
_cell.length_a   1.000
_cell.length_b   1.000
_cell.length_c   1.000
_cell.angle_alpha   90.00
_cell.angle_beta   90.00
_cell.angle_gamma   90.00
#
_symmetry.space_group_name_H-M   'P 1'
#
loop_
_entity.id
_entity.type
_entity.pdbx_description
1 polymer ?
#
loop_
_entity_poly.entity_id
_entity_poly.type
_entity_poly.pdbx_seq_one_letter_code
_entity_poly.pdbx_strand_id
1 'polypeptide(L)'
;MSPTEQCDSTTVDALSDGPRPPPPNIEPIDMAEPLRLDEGASVALQWKNIYVFPQHSNFNISNNDILFKVVEGPQHGSLLLDGHPVSWFTYQNVLASQIIYSHDGSETSEDAIDLQVEIKSKAIMFPKLQAAIYSIPIRINAVNDAPELRLAAEADVLRIAEGGRYEYFLTIS
;
A
#
# COMPACT_ATOMS: atom_id res chain seq x y z
N MET A 1 -30.63 70.33 2.16
CA MET A 1 -31.25 69.04 1.81
C MET A 1 -30.15 68.19 1.23
N SER A 2 -29.63 67.24 2.00
CA SER A 2 -28.53 66.35 1.59
C SER A 2 -29.15 65.06 1.07
N PRO A 3 -28.71 64.51 -0.08
CA PRO A 3 -29.18 63.21 -0.52
C PRO A 3 -28.55 62.10 0.33
N THR A 4 -29.42 61.19 0.75
CA THR A 4 -29.21 59.98 1.54
C THR A 4 -28.16 59.06 0.93
N GLU A 5 -27.15 58.66 1.71
CA GLU A 5 -26.32 57.49 1.43
C GLU A 5 -27.21 56.24 1.52
N GLN A 6 -27.44 55.61 0.38
CA GLN A 6 -28.06 54.30 0.30
C GLN A 6 -26.92 53.28 0.23
N CYS A 7 -26.62 52.62 1.35
CA CYS A 7 -25.82 51.39 1.34
C CYS A 7 -26.62 50.32 0.60
N ASP A 8 -26.28 50.14 -0.67
CA ASP A 8 -26.73 49.02 -1.48
C ASP A 8 -26.16 47.72 -0.89
N SER A 9 -27.01 46.99 -0.19
CA SER A 9 -26.73 45.64 0.30
C SER A 9 -26.82 44.66 -0.86
N THR A 10 -25.87 44.74 -1.79
CA THR A 10 -25.70 43.68 -2.79
C THR A 10 -24.81 42.61 -2.18
N THR A 11 -25.47 41.52 -1.78
CA THR A 11 -25.01 40.14 -1.67
C THR A 11 -23.54 39.97 -2.02
N VAL A 12 -22.72 39.68 -1.01
CA VAL A 12 -21.43 39.04 -1.25
C VAL A 12 -21.74 37.71 -1.92
N ASP A 13 -21.63 37.69 -3.25
CA ASP A 13 -21.46 36.44 -3.97
C ASP A 13 -20.30 35.74 -3.27
N ALA A 14 -20.61 34.68 -2.53
CA ALA A 14 -19.63 33.74 -2.04
C ALA A 14 -19.01 33.13 -3.29
N LEU A 15 -18.04 33.85 -3.87
CA LEU A 15 -17.12 33.35 -4.86
C LEU A 15 -16.54 32.12 -4.17
N SER A 16 -17.02 30.96 -4.62
CA SER A 16 -16.66 29.65 -4.11
C SER A 16 -15.19 29.46 -4.42
N ASP A 17 -14.33 30.04 -3.56
CA ASP A 17 -12.91 29.82 -3.56
C ASP A 17 -12.74 28.30 -3.51
N GLY A 18 -12.03 27.76 -4.50
CA GLY A 18 -11.92 26.31 -4.67
C GLY A 18 -11.38 25.63 -3.40
N PRO A 19 -11.31 24.29 -3.38
CA PRO A 19 -10.84 23.59 -2.19
C PRO A 19 -9.50 24.15 -1.70
N ARG A 20 -9.40 24.47 -0.41
CA ARG A 20 -8.20 25.13 0.14
C ARG A 20 -7.03 24.13 0.20
N PRO A 21 -5.76 24.54 -0.01
CA PRO A 21 -4.61 23.70 0.29
C PRO A 21 -4.48 23.42 1.80
N PRO A 22 -3.83 22.31 2.20
CA PRO A 22 -3.63 21.99 3.62
C PRO A 22 -2.70 23.01 4.32
N PRO A 23 -2.86 23.22 5.64
CA PRO A 23 -1.94 24.05 6.43
C PRO A 23 -0.47 23.58 6.32
N PRO A 24 0.51 24.49 6.41
CA PRO A 24 1.92 24.19 6.14
C PRO A 24 2.61 23.22 7.13
N ASN A 25 2.01 22.96 8.29
CA ASN A 25 2.59 22.11 9.35
C ASN A 25 1.95 20.71 9.43
N ILE A 26 1.32 20.23 8.35
CA ILE A 26 0.74 18.89 8.31
C ILE A 26 1.45 18.05 7.25
N GLU A 27 2.41 17.25 7.70
CA GLU A 27 3.05 16.19 6.91
C GLU A 27 1.99 15.10 6.63
N PRO A 28 1.68 14.78 5.36
CA PRO A 28 0.52 13.95 5.05
C PRO A 28 0.64 12.48 5.48
N ILE A 29 1.85 11.93 5.47
CA ILE A 29 2.17 10.51 5.73
C ILE A 29 3.54 10.43 6.41
N ASP A 30 3.61 9.72 7.53
CA ASP A 30 4.86 9.39 8.24
C ASP A 30 5.23 7.93 7.95
N MET A 31 6.53 7.61 7.87
CA MET A 31 6.99 6.33 7.30
C MET A 31 6.42 5.10 8.04
N ALA A 32 5.81 4.21 7.24
CA ALA A 32 5.14 3.00 7.68
C ALA A 32 6.09 1.92 8.23
N GLU A 33 5.65 1.22 9.27
CA GLU A 33 6.32 -0.03 9.69
C GLU A 33 6.10 -1.12 8.63
N PRO A 34 7.12 -1.96 8.34
CA PRO A 34 6.95 -3.05 7.40
C PRO A 34 5.91 -4.05 7.91
N LEU A 35 5.17 -4.63 6.98
CA LEU A 35 4.35 -5.80 7.25
C LEU A 35 5.28 -6.99 7.49
N ARG A 36 5.03 -7.76 8.56
CA ARG A 36 5.87 -8.90 8.94
C ARG A 36 5.03 -10.15 9.07
N LEU A 37 5.49 -11.23 8.47
CA LEU A 37 4.85 -12.54 8.53
C LEU A 37 5.86 -13.66 8.24
N ASP A 38 5.45 -14.88 8.52
CA ASP A 38 6.19 -16.07 8.11
C ASP A 38 5.74 -16.50 6.71
N GLU A 39 6.62 -17.21 6.01
CA GLU A 39 6.35 -17.77 4.70
C GLU A 39 5.04 -18.60 4.67
N GLY A 40 4.21 -18.31 3.66
CA GLY A 40 2.93 -18.98 3.43
C GLY A 40 1.82 -18.54 4.39
N ALA A 41 2.12 -17.64 5.33
CA ALA A 41 1.12 -17.07 6.21
C ALA A 41 0.30 -15.96 5.53
N SER A 42 -0.75 -15.53 6.23
CA SER A 42 -1.52 -14.35 5.88
C SER A 42 -1.58 -13.40 7.08
N VAL A 43 -1.55 -12.09 6.82
CA VAL A 43 -1.58 -11.06 7.87
C VAL A 43 -2.41 -9.87 7.41
N ALA A 44 -3.16 -9.28 8.36
CA ALA A 44 -3.93 -8.08 8.09
C ALA A 44 -3.03 -6.84 8.05
N LEU A 45 -3.26 -5.96 7.07
CA LEU A 45 -2.70 -4.61 7.08
C LEU A 45 -3.27 -3.84 8.28
N GLN A 46 -2.42 -3.07 8.94
CA GLN A 46 -2.79 -2.26 10.11
C GLN A 46 -2.46 -0.78 9.89
N TRP A 47 -3.03 0.08 10.74
CA TRP A 47 -2.77 1.53 10.71
C TRP A 47 -1.29 1.90 10.84
N LYS A 48 -0.48 1.07 11.51
CA LYS A 48 0.98 1.27 11.63
C LYS A 48 1.75 0.98 10.33
N ASN A 49 1.15 0.23 9.40
CA ASN A 49 1.71 -0.06 8.08
C ASN A 49 1.36 1.04 7.06
N ILE A 50 0.42 1.94 7.38
CA ILE A 50 0.06 3.08 6.53
C ILE A 50 -0.47 4.22 7.42
N TYR A 51 0.40 5.17 7.77
CA TYR A 51 -0.02 6.35 8.52
C TYR A 51 -0.63 7.39 7.58
N VAL A 52 -1.95 7.50 7.54
CA VAL A 52 -2.61 8.56 6.77
C VAL A 52 -3.16 9.62 7.69
N PHE A 53 -2.66 10.84 7.51
CA PHE A 53 -3.27 12.09 7.93
C PHE A 53 -3.94 12.00 9.32
N PRO A 54 -3.18 11.89 10.42
CA PRO A 54 -3.70 11.61 11.77
C PRO A 54 -4.71 12.64 12.30
N GLN A 55 -4.86 13.79 11.62
CA GLN A 55 -5.80 14.86 11.96
C GLN A 55 -6.89 15.05 10.88
N HIS A 56 -7.14 14.06 10.02
CA HIS A 56 -8.13 14.13 8.94
C HIS A 56 -9.53 14.53 9.41
N SER A 57 -9.93 14.09 10.60
CA SER A 57 -11.22 14.44 11.20
C SER A 57 -11.38 15.94 11.46
N ASN A 58 -10.29 16.69 11.71
CA ASN A 58 -10.33 18.15 11.89
C ASN A 58 -10.74 18.89 10.61
N PHE A 59 -10.77 18.18 9.49
CA PHE A 59 -11.09 18.70 8.17
C PHE A 59 -12.36 18.08 7.59
N ASN A 60 -13.20 17.47 8.44
CA ASN A 60 -14.43 16.79 8.04
C ASN A 60 -14.21 15.67 7.00
N ILE A 61 -13.06 15.02 7.05
CA ILE A 61 -12.73 13.83 6.24
C ILE A 61 -13.00 12.60 7.10
N SER A 62 -13.74 11.62 6.58
CA SER A 62 -13.98 10.32 7.21
C SER A 62 -12.94 9.29 6.76
N ASN A 63 -12.78 8.21 7.53
CA ASN A 63 -11.96 7.05 7.12
C ASN A 63 -12.41 6.46 5.76
N ASN A 64 -13.69 6.58 5.42
CA ASN A 64 -14.23 6.14 4.13
C ASN A 64 -13.90 7.07 2.97
N ASP A 65 -13.53 8.32 3.27
CA ASP A 65 -13.14 9.31 2.24
C ASP A 65 -11.68 9.15 1.83
N ILE A 66 -10.88 8.39 2.59
CA ILE A 66 -9.49 8.04 2.28
C ILE A 66 -9.48 6.71 1.53
N LEU A 67 -9.13 6.77 0.25
CA LEU A 67 -9.11 5.64 -0.66
C LEU A 67 -7.66 5.31 -1.05
N PHE A 68 -7.32 4.04 -0.99
CA PHE A 68 -6.06 3.49 -1.49
C PHE A 68 -6.31 2.78 -2.79
N LYS A 69 -5.48 3.08 -3.78
CA LYS A 69 -5.39 2.37 -5.05
C LYS A 69 -4.11 1.56 -5.07
N VAL A 70 -4.20 0.27 -5.38
CA VAL A 70 -3.03 -0.55 -5.68
C VAL A 70 -2.51 -0.16 -7.06
N VAL A 71 -1.31 0.39 -7.10
CA VAL A 71 -0.57 0.74 -8.32
C VAL A 71 0.20 -0.46 -8.80
N GLU A 72 0.97 -1.07 -7.90
CA GLU A 72 1.67 -2.33 -8.11
C GLU A 72 1.37 -3.27 -6.95
N GLY A 73 0.89 -4.45 -7.29
CA GLY A 73 0.59 -5.49 -6.31
C GLY A 73 1.83 -6.25 -5.88
N PRO A 74 1.71 -7.09 -4.84
CA PRO A 74 2.78 -7.95 -4.40
C PRO A 74 3.21 -8.95 -5.48
N GLN A 75 4.51 -9.27 -5.52
CA GLN A 75 5.08 -10.25 -6.45
C GLN A 75 5.01 -11.68 -5.90
N HIS A 76 4.99 -11.84 -4.58
CA HIS A 76 5.08 -13.13 -3.87
C HIS A 76 3.85 -13.40 -3.00
N GLY A 77 2.70 -12.86 -3.41
CA GLY A 77 1.48 -13.01 -2.66
C GLY A 77 0.29 -12.33 -3.30
N SER A 78 -0.74 -12.08 -2.51
CA SER A 78 -1.94 -11.39 -2.95
C SER A 78 -2.53 -10.54 -1.84
N LEU A 79 -3.00 -9.36 -2.22
CA LEU A 79 -3.78 -8.49 -1.34
C LEU A 79 -5.27 -8.81 -1.51
N LEU A 80 -5.95 -9.11 -0.42
CA LEU A 80 -7.31 -9.63 -0.40
C LEU A 80 -8.23 -8.77 0.45
N LEU A 81 -9.47 -8.59 0.01
CA LEU A 81 -10.60 -8.09 0.80
C LEU A 81 -11.70 -9.15 0.75
N ASP A 82 -12.16 -9.60 1.91
CA ASP A 82 -13.16 -10.67 2.02
C ASP A 82 -12.82 -11.91 1.18
N GLY A 83 -11.52 -12.26 1.15
CA GLY A 83 -10.98 -13.42 0.43
C GLY A 83 -10.76 -13.23 -1.08
N HIS A 84 -11.05 -12.05 -1.64
CA HIS A 84 -10.93 -11.77 -3.07
C HIS A 84 -9.82 -10.74 -3.35
N PRO A 85 -9.08 -10.86 -4.47
CA PRO A 85 -8.08 -9.86 -4.86
C PRO A 85 -8.67 -8.45 -4.90
N VAL A 86 -7.96 -7.49 -4.28
CA VAL A 86 -8.43 -6.12 -4.14
C VAL A 86 -7.46 -5.14 -4.79
N SER A 87 -8.00 -4.23 -5.62
CA SER A 87 -7.22 -3.13 -6.21
C SER A 87 -7.54 -1.77 -5.58
N TRP A 88 -8.61 -1.69 -4.79
CA TRP A 88 -9.07 -0.46 -4.15
C TRP A 88 -9.68 -0.76 -2.78
N PHE A 89 -9.29 -0.01 -1.75
CA PHE A 89 -9.84 -0.16 -0.40
C PHE A 89 -9.78 1.15 0.36
N THR A 90 -10.58 1.26 1.42
CA THR A 90 -10.64 2.47 2.26
C THR A 90 -9.76 2.37 3.50
N TYR A 91 -9.46 3.49 4.14
CA TYR A 91 -8.80 3.48 5.44
C TYR A 91 -9.65 2.79 6.51
N GLN A 92 -10.98 2.84 6.39
CA GLN A 92 -11.87 2.07 7.25
C GLN A 92 -11.66 0.55 7.12
N ASN A 93 -11.39 0.03 5.91
CA ASN A 93 -11.09 -1.40 5.73
C ASN A 93 -9.78 -1.81 6.41
N VAL A 94 -8.76 -0.93 6.39
CA VAL A 94 -7.49 -1.15 7.10
C VAL A 94 -7.72 -1.15 8.61
N LEU A 95 -8.45 -0.18 9.14
CA LEU A 95 -8.77 -0.10 10.56
C LEU A 95 -9.61 -1.30 11.04
N ALA A 96 -10.48 -1.81 10.18
CA ALA A 96 -11.27 -3.01 10.43
C ALA A 96 -10.49 -4.32 10.21
N SER A 97 -9.20 -4.27 9.86
CA SER A 97 -8.35 -5.44 9.59
C SER A 97 -8.91 -6.38 8.51
N GLN A 98 -9.61 -5.82 7.52
CA GLN A 98 -10.24 -6.59 6.43
C GLN A 98 -9.32 -6.79 5.22
N ILE A 99 -8.26 -5.98 5.12
CA ILE A 99 -7.29 -6.06 4.04
C ILE A 99 -6.19 -7.01 4.47
N ILE A 100 -6.13 -8.16 3.82
CA ILE A 100 -5.23 -9.27 4.16
C ILE A 100 -4.19 -9.42 3.05
N TYR A 101 -2.92 -9.41 3.42
CA TYR A 101 -1.87 -9.94 2.56
C TYR A 101 -1.73 -11.44 2.81
N SER A 102 -1.68 -12.24 1.76
CA SER A 102 -1.39 -13.68 1.83
C SER A 102 -0.16 -13.98 0.98
N HIS A 103 0.87 -14.53 1.60
CA HIS A 103 2.06 -14.99 0.89
C HIS A 103 1.78 -16.30 0.15
N ASP A 104 2.40 -16.50 -1.01
CA ASP A 104 2.13 -17.65 -1.89
C ASP A 104 2.91 -18.92 -1.51
N GLY A 105 3.87 -18.81 -0.59
CA GLY A 105 4.73 -19.92 -0.12
C GLY A 105 6.01 -20.08 -0.95
N SER A 106 6.38 -19.09 -1.75
CA SER A 106 7.68 -19.07 -2.43
C SER A 106 8.81 -18.66 -1.49
N GLU A 107 9.99 -19.28 -1.59
CA GLU A 107 11.15 -18.98 -0.73
C GLU A 107 11.70 -17.54 -0.97
N THR A 108 11.05 -16.54 -0.39
CA THR A 108 11.35 -15.12 -0.54
C THR A 108 11.38 -14.44 0.82
N SER A 109 12.12 -13.34 0.92
CA SER A 109 12.31 -12.61 2.20
C SER A 109 11.72 -11.19 2.17
N GLU A 110 11.37 -10.71 0.98
CA GLU A 110 10.90 -9.35 0.75
C GLU A 110 9.80 -9.35 -0.31
N ASP A 111 8.79 -8.52 -0.08
CA ASP A 111 7.76 -8.19 -1.06
C ASP A 111 7.32 -6.74 -0.82
N ALA A 112 6.50 -6.16 -1.69
CA ALA A 112 6.04 -4.78 -1.53
C ALA A 112 4.64 -4.57 -2.13
N ILE A 113 3.95 -3.56 -1.62
CA ILE A 113 2.70 -3.08 -2.20
C ILE A 113 2.84 -1.59 -2.44
N ASP A 114 2.70 -1.18 -3.69
CA ASP A 114 2.75 0.23 -4.06
C ASP A 114 1.33 0.79 -4.20
N LEU A 115 1.08 1.87 -3.47
CA LEU A 115 -0.24 2.47 -3.34
C LEU A 115 -0.24 3.94 -3.76
N GLN A 116 -1.35 4.39 -4.31
CA GLN A 116 -1.69 5.80 -4.47
C GLN A 116 -2.84 6.15 -3.54
N VAL A 117 -2.80 7.33 -2.93
CA VAL A 117 -3.81 7.78 -1.96
C VAL A 117 -4.67 8.88 -2.56
N GLU A 118 -5.99 8.69 -2.50
CA GLU A 118 -6.98 9.68 -2.89
C GLU A 118 -7.85 10.04 -1.68
N ILE A 119 -8.03 11.34 -1.44
CA ILE A 119 -8.95 11.84 -0.41
C ILE A 119 -10.13 12.53 -1.10
N LYS A 120 -11.33 12.01 -0.85
CA LYS A 120 -12.60 12.57 -1.32
C LYS A 120 -13.05 13.69 -0.38
N SER A 121 -12.52 14.90 -0.58
CA SER A 121 -12.97 16.10 0.13
C SER A 121 -13.34 17.22 -0.83
N LYS A 122 -14.48 17.87 -0.57
CA LYS A 122 -14.90 19.09 -1.30
C LYS A 122 -14.27 20.35 -0.71
N ALA A 123 -13.83 20.30 0.55
CA ALA A 123 -13.34 21.47 1.28
C ALA A 123 -11.83 21.67 1.12
N ILE A 124 -11.07 20.57 1.04
CA ILE A 124 -9.60 20.60 1.03
C ILE A 124 -9.06 19.68 -0.06
N MET A 125 -8.14 20.21 -0.87
CA MET A 125 -7.43 19.42 -1.87
C MET A 125 -6.04 19.03 -1.38
N PHE A 126 -5.65 17.78 -1.63
CA PHE A 126 -4.32 17.27 -1.32
C PHE A 126 -3.62 16.80 -2.60
N PRO A 127 -3.27 17.72 -3.52
CA PRO A 127 -2.71 17.34 -4.82
C PRO A 127 -1.40 16.56 -4.69
N LYS A 128 -0.63 16.79 -3.62
CA LYS A 128 0.60 16.03 -3.34
C LYS A 128 0.36 14.55 -3.01
N LEU A 129 -0.74 14.22 -2.32
CA LEU A 129 -1.08 12.82 -1.99
C LEU A 129 -1.41 12.03 -3.25
N GLN A 130 -2.09 12.67 -4.20
CA GLN A 130 -2.46 12.06 -5.48
C GLN A 130 -1.25 11.89 -6.41
N ALA A 131 -0.17 12.65 -6.22
CA ALA A 131 1.03 12.57 -7.07
C ALA A 131 2.09 11.60 -6.53
N ALA A 132 1.94 11.10 -5.30
CA ALA A 132 2.92 10.24 -4.65
C ALA A 132 2.53 8.76 -4.73
N ILE A 133 3.55 7.90 -4.83
CA ILE A 133 3.44 6.46 -4.62
C ILE A 133 3.99 6.15 -3.23
N TYR A 134 3.21 5.40 -2.46
CA TYR A 134 3.55 4.94 -1.12
C TYR A 134 3.78 3.44 -1.15
N SER A 135 4.98 3.02 -0.79
CA SER A 135 5.35 1.61 -0.77
C SER A 135 5.23 1.06 0.65
N ILE A 136 4.52 -0.05 0.80
CA ILE A 136 4.47 -0.83 2.03
C ILE A 136 5.45 -1.98 1.89
N PRO A 137 6.60 -1.94 2.60
CA PRO A 137 7.53 -3.06 2.59
C PRO A 137 6.95 -4.24 3.36
N ILE A 138 7.10 -5.45 2.81
CA ILE A 138 6.74 -6.72 3.43
C ILE A 138 8.03 -7.49 3.72
N ARG A 139 8.14 -8.03 4.92
CA ARG A 139 9.28 -8.80 5.40
C ARG A 139 8.79 -10.20 5.74
N ILE A 140 9.28 -11.18 5.00
CA ILE A 140 8.91 -12.58 5.14
C ILE A 140 10.03 -13.30 5.90
N ASN A 141 9.66 -13.96 6.99
CA ASN A 141 10.57 -14.87 7.67
C ASN A 141 10.48 -16.24 6.99
N ALA A 142 11.62 -16.77 6.55
CA ALA A 142 11.69 -18.09 5.98
C ALA A 142 11.24 -19.14 7.02
N VAL A 143 10.39 -20.06 6.58
CA VAL A 143 10.02 -21.26 7.34
C VAL A 143 10.88 -22.39 6.79
N ASN A 144 11.54 -23.15 7.66
CA ASN A 144 12.52 -24.14 7.23
C ASN A 144 11.84 -25.34 6.53
N ASP A 145 11.68 -25.23 5.21
CA ASP A 145 11.26 -26.29 4.30
C ASP A 145 12.46 -26.86 3.53
N ALA A 146 12.28 -28.04 2.92
CA ALA A 146 13.32 -28.62 2.09
C ALA A 146 13.50 -27.75 0.82
N PRO A 147 14.74 -27.49 0.36
CA PRO A 147 15.00 -26.53 -0.71
C PRO A 147 14.27 -26.90 -2.01
N GLU A 148 13.60 -25.93 -2.64
CA GLU A 148 13.00 -26.14 -3.96
C GLU A 148 14.07 -26.13 -5.06
N LEU A 149 14.29 -27.29 -5.69
CA LEU A 149 15.16 -27.42 -6.85
C LEU A 149 14.48 -26.84 -8.09
N ARG A 150 14.75 -25.57 -8.42
CA ARG A 150 14.41 -25.01 -9.73
C ARG A 150 15.40 -25.49 -10.78
N LEU A 151 14.98 -26.43 -11.62
CA LEU A 151 15.70 -26.78 -12.86
C LEU A 151 15.75 -25.53 -13.73
N ALA A 152 16.95 -24.95 -13.92
CA ALA A 152 17.14 -23.94 -14.94
C ALA A 152 16.66 -24.53 -16.27
N ALA A 153 15.92 -23.75 -17.05
CA ALA A 153 15.36 -24.15 -18.34
C ALA A 153 16.43 -24.34 -19.42
N GLU A 154 17.64 -24.76 -19.06
CA GLU A 154 18.66 -25.39 -19.90
C GLU A 154 19.49 -26.33 -19.00
N ALA A 155 18.83 -27.20 -18.23
CA ALA A 155 19.47 -28.44 -17.80
C ALA A 155 19.75 -29.21 -19.09
N ASP A 156 20.93 -28.94 -19.67
CA ASP A 156 21.56 -29.76 -20.68
C ASP A 156 21.28 -31.20 -20.27
N VAL A 157 20.52 -31.88 -21.11
CA VAL A 157 20.02 -33.22 -20.83
C VAL A 157 21.23 -34.03 -20.43
N LEU A 158 21.33 -34.41 -19.16
CA LEU A 158 22.38 -35.32 -18.69
C LEU A 158 22.11 -36.66 -19.38
N ARG A 159 22.64 -36.80 -20.61
CA ARG A 159 22.68 -38.05 -21.34
C ARG A 159 23.67 -38.91 -20.60
N ILE A 160 23.14 -39.76 -19.73
CA ILE A 160 23.91 -40.80 -19.06
C ILE A 160 24.45 -41.71 -20.16
N ALA A 161 25.75 -41.62 -20.46
CA ALA A 161 26.44 -42.71 -21.11
C ALA A 161 26.61 -43.82 -20.06
N GLU A 162 26.18 -45.03 -20.42
CA GLU A 162 26.18 -46.24 -19.62
C GLU A 162 27.49 -46.43 -18.84
N GLY A 163 27.45 -46.32 -17.50
CA GLY A 163 28.56 -46.71 -16.61
C GLY A 163 29.11 -45.68 -15.59
N GLY A 164 28.59 -44.46 -15.50
CA GLY A 164 29.14 -43.42 -14.61
C GLY A 164 28.81 -43.62 -13.12
N ARG A 165 29.83 -43.90 -12.30
CA ARG A 165 29.76 -43.96 -10.83
C ARG A 165 29.82 -42.53 -10.25
N TYR A 166 28.86 -42.18 -9.38
CA TYR A 166 28.83 -40.87 -8.71
C TYR A 166 29.93 -40.77 -7.65
N GLU A 167 30.74 -39.71 -7.69
CA GLU A 167 31.51 -39.23 -6.54
C GLU A 167 30.99 -37.85 -6.14
N TYR A 168 30.49 -37.74 -4.91
CA TYR A 168 30.04 -36.48 -4.34
C TYR A 168 31.27 -35.74 -3.77
N PHE A 169 31.64 -34.60 -4.34
CA PHE A 169 32.62 -33.71 -3.74
C PHE A 169 31.89 -32.65 -2.91
N LEU A 170 32.00 -32.75 -1.58
CA LEU A 170 31.66 -31.68 -0.65
C LEU A 170 32.88 -30.77 -0.51
N THR A 171 32.81 -29.54 -1.03
CA THR A 171 33.74 -28.48 -0.64
C THR A 171 33.06 -27.57 0.36
N ILE A 172 33.48 -27.68 1.62
CA ILE A 172 33.12 -26.79 2.72
C ILE A 172 33.94 -25.50 2.56
N SER A 173 33.34 -24.34 2.75
CA SER A 173 34.04 -23.08 3.01
C SER A 173 33.32 -22.33 4.10
#